data_AF-A0A6M1RFR9-F1
#
_entry.id   AF-A0A6M1RFR9-F1
#
_cell.length_a   1.000
_cell.length_b   1.000
_cell.length_c   1.000
_cell.angle_alpha   90.00
_cell.angle_beta   90.00
_cell.angle_gamma   90.00
#
_symmetry.space_group_name_H-M   'P 1'
#
loop_
_entity.id
_entity.type
_entity.pdbx_description
1 polymer ?
#
loop_
_entity_poly.entity_id
_entity_poly.type
_entity_poly.pdbx_seq_one_letter_code
_entity_poly.pdbx_strand_id
1 'polypeptide(L)'
;MTKKKLYLKLAVCITFILGGAVNQGFSWFFLAIPFAIAFLFLLKHFSLKLKIALPIFVAVLVYPLTWQHEKNKIIYPYLGDQFTASCGWQAVQYSRDFTGYSYETLVPKGGKIYDYYVISKRPVPCGSDWTLTRVFVKHPDLSTLYYPVFSIGGSEMAMSGYELNEAFASKKLKHDQIDTSYELQSEWTKSLSNLMMWPVAPIMILNQLRAFFHFLNN
;
A
#
# COMPACT_ATOMS: atom_id res chain seq x y z
N MET A 1 -2.40 -33.99 19.51
CA MET A 1 -3.00 -32.72 19.02
C MET A 1 -4.18 -33.07 18.10
N THR A 2 -5.37 -32.49 18.31
CA THR A 2 -6.55 -32.84 17.49
C THR A 2 -6.41 -32.29 16.07
N LYS A 3 -6.99 -32.99 15.07
CA LYS A 3 -6.99 -32.55 13.66
C LYS A 3 -7.50 -31.10 13.51
N LYS A 4 -8.54 -30.72 14.25
CA LYS A 4 -9.09 -29.35 14.28
C LYS A 4 -8.03 -28.29 14.64
N LYS A 5 -7.20 -28.56 15.67
CA LYS A 5 -6.11 -27.65 16.08
C LYS A 5 -5.03 -27.50 15.01
N LEU A 6 -4.73 -28.57 14.25
CA LEU A 6 -3.78 -28.53 13.14
C LEU A 6 -4.29 -27.67 11.98
N TYR A 7 -5.55 -27.85 11.57
CA TYR A 7 -6.14 -27.04 10.51
C TYR A 7 -6.23 -25.56 10.89
N LEU A 8 -6.57 -25.25 12.15
CA LEU A 8 -6.58 -23.87 12.64
C LEU A 8 -5.18 -23.23 12.55
N LYS A 9 -4.13 -23.95 12.96
CA LYS A 9 -2.75 -23.46 12.85
C LYS A 9 -2.33 -23.22 11.40
N LEU A 10 -2.73 -24.10 10.47
CA LEU A 10 -2.50 -23.90 9.04
C LEU A 10 -3.21 -22.65 8.54
N ALA A 11 -4.49 -22.47 8.90
CA ALA A 11 -5.26 -21.29 8.52
C ALA A 11 -4.58 -20.00 9.00
N VAL A 12 -4.13 -19.95 10.26
CA VAL A 12 -3.35 -18.81 10.78
C VAL A 12 -2.10 -18.58 9.94
N CYS A 13 -1.30 -19.62 9.65
CA CYS A 13 -0.09 -19.44 8.84
C CYS A 13 -0.42 -18.91 7.43
N ILE A 14 -1.47 -19.43 6.78
CA ILE A 14 -1.90 -18.98 5.46
C ILE A 14 -2.32 -17.51 5.52
N THR A 15 -3.10 -17.09 6.53
CA THR A 15 -3.51 -15.70 6.69
C THR A 15 -2.30 -14.76 6.82
N PHE A 16 -1.27 -15.14 7.59
CA PHE A 16 -0.05 -14.35 7.71
C PHE A 16 0.79 -14.34 6.43
N ILE A 17 0.84 -15.45 5.69
CA ILE A 17 1.48 -15.51 4.37
C ILE A 17 0.78 -14.56 3.39
N LEU A 18 -0.56 -14.56 3.35
CA LEU A 18 -1.34 -13.63 2.54
C LEU A 18 -1.13 -12.18 3.00
N GLY A 19 -1.06 -11.94 4.31
CA GLY A 19 -0.72 -10.63 4.88
C GLY A 19 0.64 -10.11 4.41
N GLY A 20 1.67 -10.96 4.44
CA GLY A 20 2.99 -10.64 3.90
C GLY A 20 2.96 -10.42 2.39
N ALA A 21 2.11 -11.13 1.66
CA ALA A 21 1.98 -11.02 0.20
C ALA A 21 1.36 -9.69 -0.25
N VAL A 22 0.59 -9.01 0.60
CA VAL A 22 0.03 -7.67 0.33
C VAL A 22 0.73 -6.56 1.12
N ASN A 23 1.72 -6.92 1.95
CA ASN A 23 2.44 -5.95 2.77
C ASN A 23 3.41 -5.15 1.92
N GLN A 24 3.08 -3.87 1.74
CA GLN A 24 3.94 -2.91 1.07
C GLN A 24 4.68 -2.02 2.06
N GLY A 25 4.68 -2.35 3.36
CA GLY A 25 5.49 -1.70 4.40
C GLY A 25 6.99 -2.02 4.29
N PHE A 26 7.82 -1.36 5.10
CA PHE A 26 9.28 -1.55 5.12
C PHE A 26 9.72 -3.02 5.26
N SER A 27 8.94 -3.83 5.96
CA SER A 27 9.25 -5.25 6.17
C SER A 27 8.89 -6.16 4.99
N TRP A 28 8.10 -5.71 4.01
CA TRP A 28 7.67 -6.52 2.87
C TRP A 28 7.16 -7.91 3.33
N PHE A 29 7.55 -8.99 2.66
CA PHE A 29 7.22 -10.36 3.05
C PHE A 29 8.02 -10.89 4.26
N PHE A 30 9.07 -10.19 4.72
CA PHE A 30 10.02 -10.71 5.71
C PHE A 30 9.33 -11.17 7.00
N LEU A 31 8.35 -10.41 7.48
CA LEU A 31 7.61 -10.73 8.72
C LEU A 31 6.63 -11.90 8.58
N ALA A 32 6.39 -12.39 7.36
CA ALA A 32 5.61 -13.60 7.10
C ALA A 32 6.48 -14.89 7.05
N ILE A 33 7.81 -14.77 6.97
CA ILE A 33 8.72 -15.93 6.87
C ILE A 33 8.54 -16.94 8.02
N PRO A 34 8.41 -16.53 9.31
CA PRO A 34 8.18 -17.49 10.39
C PRO A 34 6.91 -18.34 10.19
N PHE A 35 5.86 -17.75 9.60
CA PHE A 35 4.61 -18.42 9.30
C PHE A 35 4.70 -19.33 8.09
N ALA A 36 5.48 -18.95 7.06
CA ALA A 36 5.80 -19.84 5.94
C ALA A 36 6.59 -21.08 6.40
N ILE A 37 7.57 -20.89 7.29
CA ILE A 37 8.33 -21.99 7.89
C ILE A 37 7.41 -22.88 8.73
N ALA A 38 6.62 -22.29 9.65
CA ALA A 38 5.67 -23.03 10.47
C ALA A 38 4.65 -23.81 9.63
N PHE A 39 4.14 -23.22 8.55
CA PHE A 39 3.27 -23.88 7.58
C PHE A 39 3.90 -25.15 7.02
N LEU A 40 5.14 -25.07 6.49
CA LEU A 40 5.86 -26.22 5.95
C LEU A 40 6.11 -27.30 7.02
N PHE A 41 6.44 -26.91 8.25
CA PHE A 41 6.60 -27.87 9.36
C PHE A 41 5.29 -28.58 9.71
N LEU A 42 4.17 -27.85 9.76
CA LEU A 42 2.86 -28.42 10.07
C LEU A 42 2.39 -29.43 9.03
N LEU A 43 2.76 -29.26 7.75
CA LEU A 43 2.43 -30.20 6.68
C LEU A 43 2.96 -31.62 6.94
N LYS A 44 4.02 -31.80 7.75
CA LYS A 44 4.55 -33.13 8.11
C LYS A 44 3.49 -34.07 8.68
N HIS A 45 2.47 -33.53 9.37
CA HIS A 45 1.39 -34.28 10.01
C HIS A 45 0.21 -34.64 9.08
N PHE A 46 0.27 -34.26 7.80
CA PHE A 46 -0.80 -34.49 6.83
C PHE A 46 -0.43 -35.57 5.81
N SER A 47 -1.43 -36.04 5.05
CA SER A 47 -1.22 -37.00 3.96
C SER A 47 -0.36 -36.39 2.85
N LEU A 48 0.32 -37.25 2.06
CA LEU A 48 1.14 -36.82 0.92
C LEU A 48 0.36 -35.93 -0.05
N LYS A 49 -0.91 -36.26 -0.32
CA LYS A 49 -1.81 -35.45 -1.17
C LYS A 49 -1.92 -34.01 -0.66
N LEU A 50 -2.14 -33.82 0.65
CA LEU A 50 -2.26 -32.50 1.26
C LEU A 50 -0.92 -31.75 1.34
N LYS A 51 0.19 -32.46 1.55
CA LYS A 51 1.55 -31.89 1.53
C LYS A 51 1.88 -31.21 0.20
N ILE A 52 1.32 -31.71 -0.90
CA ILE A 52 1.51 -31.16 -2.25
C ILE A 52 0.44 -30.12 -2.57
N ALA A 53 -0.83 -30.45 -2.32
CA ALA A 53 -1.95 -29.59 -2.70
C ALA A 53 -1.96 -28.25 -1.96
N LEU A 54 -1.64 -28.22 -0.66
CA LEU A 54 -1.72 -27.00 0.14
C LEU A 54 -0.68 -25.94 -0.27
N PRO A 55 0.62 -26.25 -0.46
CA PRO A 55 1.57 -25.28 -0.99
C PRO A 55 1.18 -24.71 -2.35
N ILE A 56 0.70 -25.56 -3.27
CA ILE A 56 0.23 -25.13 -4.60
C ILE A 56 -0.94 -24.16 -4.44
N PHE A 57 -1.93 -24.51 -3.62
CA PHE A 57 -3.07 -23.65 -3.33
C PHE A 57 -2.63 -22.30 -2.77
N VAL A 58 -1.73 -22.28 -1.78
CA VAL A 58 -1.20 -21.04 -1.21
C VAL A 58 -0.45 -20.22 -2.25
N ALA A 59 0.39 -20.85 -3.09
CA ALA A 59 1.10 -20.17 -4.16
C ALA A 59 0.15 -19.52 -5.18
N VAL A 60 -0.93 -20.22 -5.56
CA VAL A 60 -1.96 -19.68 -6.45
C VAL A 60 -2.68 -18.48 -5.83
N LEU A 61 -2.88 -18.46 -4.52
CA LEU A 61 -3.47 -17.30 -3.83
C LEU A 61 -2.48 -16.12 -3.69
N VAL A 62 -1.20 -16.41 -3.44
CA VAL A 62 -0.17 -15.39 -3.19
C VAL A 62 0.29 -14.73 -4.49
N TYR A 63 0.48 -15.49 -5.56
CA TYR A 63 0.99 -15.01 -6.83
C TYR A 63 0.26 -13.77 -7.38
N PRO A 64 -1.10 -13.74 -7.48
CA PRO A 64 -1.80 -12.57 -7.98
C PRO A 64 -1.71 -11.37 -7.04
N LEU A 65 -1.32 -11.55 -5.77
CA LEU A 65 -1.15 -10.46 -4.81
C LEU A 65 0.26 -9.85 -4.91
N THR A 66 1.27 -10.66 -5.20
CA THR A 66 2.66 -10.19 -5.30
C THR A 66 3.07 -9.73 -6.69
N TRP A 67 2.37 -10.19 -7.72
CA TRP A 67 2.66 -9.84 -9.10
C TRP A 67 2.33 -8.37 -9.38
N GLN A 68 3.32 -7.62 -9.88
CA GLN A 68 3.19 -6.21 -10.28
C GLN A 68 2.39 -5.37 -9.26
N HIS A 69 2.80 -5.42 -7.99
CA HIS A 69 2.16 -4.73 -6.86
C HIS A 69 1.62 -3.34 -7.20
N GLU A 70 2.44 -2.52 -7.86
CA GLU A 70 2.12 -1.13 -8.16
C GLU A 70 0.95 -0.97 -9.16
N LYS A 71 0.67 -1.99 -9.95
CA LYS A 71 -0.38 -2.04 -10.99
C LYS A 71 -1.47 -3.07 -10.66
N ASN A 72 -1.50 -3.56 -9.43
CA ASN A 72 -2.40 -4.63 -9.03
C ASN A 72 -3.75 -4.08 -8.58
N LYS A 73 -4.81 -4.29 -9.39
CA LYS A 73 -6.18 -3.86 -9.07
C LYS A 73 -6.77 -4.50 -7.82
N ILE A 74 -6.27 -5.65 -7.39
CA ILE A 74 -6.70 -6.31 -6.16
C ILE A 74 -6.27 -5.48 -4.95
N ILE A 75 -5.08 -4.89 -5.02
CA ILE A 75 -4.52 -4.03 -3.98
C ILE A 75 -5.00 -2.59 -4.15
N TYR A 76 -4.99 -2.07 -5.37
CA TYR A 76 -5.33 -0.70 -5.71
C TYR A 76 -6.56 -0.68 -6.63
N PRO A 77 -7.78 -0.73 -6.07
CA PRO A 77 -9.00 -0.91 -6.86
C PRO A 77 -9.25 0.21 -7.88
N TYR A 78 -8.78 1.43 -7.58
CA TYR A 78 -8.99 2.63 -8.40
C TYR A 78 -8.03 2.78 -9.58
N LEU A 79 -7.17 1.78 -9.85
CA LEU A 79 -6.32 1.82 -11.03
C LEU A 79 -7.19 1.79 -12.29
N GLY A 80 -6.98 2.76 -13.18
CA GLY A 80 -7.75 2.99 -14.39
C GLY A 80 -8.91 3.97 -14.21
N ASP A 81 -9.21 4.39 -12.98
CA ASP A 81 -10.26 5.37 -12.72
C ASP A 81 -9.78 6.80 -13.00
N GLN A 82 -10.73 7.68 -13.29
CA GLN A 82 -10.47 9.08 -13.62
C GLN A 82 -10.59 9.96 -12.38
N PHE A 83 -9.65 10.88 -12.23
CA PHE A 83 -9.63 11.92 -11.22
C PHE A 83 -9.81 13.25 -11.92
N THR A 84 -10.79 14.04 -11.49
CA THR A 84 -11.05 15.36 -12.09
C THR A 84 -10.20 16.41 -11.39
N ALA A 85 -9.27 17.00 -12.12
CA ALA A 85 -8.40 18.06 -11.63
C ALA A 85 -8.92 19.46 -11.99
N SER A 86 -8.86 20.40 -11.03
CA SER A 86 -9.08 21.82 -11.30
C SER A 86 -7.94 22.42 -12.14
N CYS A 87 -8.11 23.64 -12.65
CA CYS A 87 -6.98 24.36 -13.25
C CYS A 87 -5.81 24.58 -12.27
N GLY A 88 -4.65 24.91 -12.82
CA GLY A 88 -3.53 25.47 -12.05
C GLY A 88 -2.57 24.43 -11.51
N TRP A 89 -2.30 23.37 -12.27
CA TRP A 89 -1.27 22.38 -11.96
C TRP A 89 -0.02 22.59 -12.81
N GLN A 90 1.13 22.20 -12.28
CA GLN A 90 2.40 22.15 -12.98
C GLN A 90 3.06 20.79 -12.73
N ALA A 91 3.68 20.26 -13.77
CA ALA A 91 4.52 19.08 -13.70
C ALA A 91 5.97 19.56 -13.53
N VAL A 92 6.62 19.10 -12.46
CA VAL A 92 7.98 19.48 -12.09
C VAL A 92 8.87 18.25 -12.18
N GLN A 93 9.83 18.26 -13.10
CA GLN A 93 10.87 17.25 -13.14
C GLN A 93 11.93 17.62 -12.10
N TYR A 94 12.05 16.83 -11.05
CA TYR A 94 13.16 16.92 -10.11
C TYR A 94 14.33 16.01 -10.50
N SER A 95 15.51 16.29 -9.96
CA SER A 95 16.64 15.36 -10.03
C SER A 95 16.30 14.06 -9.30
N ARG A 96 16.78 12.94 -9.87
CA ARG A 96 16.54 11.61 -9.31
C ARG A 96 17.13 11.46 -7.90
N ASP A 97 18.21 12.17 -7.61
CA ASP A 97 18.87 12.17 -6.30
C ASP A 97 17.99 12.78 -5.20
N PHE A 98 17.05 13.66 -5.57
CA PHE A 98 16.12 14.28 -4.64
C PHE A 98 14.88 13.41 -4.40
N THR A 99 14.16 13.02 -5.45
CA THR A 99 12.88 12.30 -5.31
C THR A 99 13.04 10.79 -5.22
N GLY A 100 14.18 10.24 -5.68
CA GLY A 100 14.40 8.81 -5.82
C GLY A 100 13.50 8.14 -6.88
N TYR A 101 12.93 8.90 -7.82
CA TYR A 101 12.17 8.39 -8.97
C TYR A 101 12.35 9.29 -10.20
N SER A 102 11.94 8.82 -11.37
CA SER A 102 12.12 9.55 -12.65
C SER A 102 10.89 10.29 -13.15
N TYR A 103 9.72 10.11 -12.52
CA TYR A 103 8.48 10.79 -12.90
C TYR A 103 8.54 12.30 -12.63
N GLU A 104 7.83 13.08 -13.45
CA GLU A 104 7.50 14.46 -13.11
C GLU A 104 6.54 14.46 -11.90
N THR A 105 6.74 15.38 -10.97
CA THR A 105 5.88 15.55 -9.80
C THR A 105 4.80 16.59 -10.07
N LEU A 106 3.53 16.24 -9.80
CA LEU A 106 2.39 17.13 -9.89
C LEU A 106 2.33 18.05 -8.68
N VAL A 107 2.47 19.35 -8.91
CA VAL A 107 2.42 20.38 -7.86
C VAL A 107 1.37 21.43 -8.24
N PRO A 108 0.52 21.91 -7.30
CA PRO A 108 -0.36 23.02 -7.60
C PRO A 108 0.44 24.31 -7.83
N LYS A 109 -0.08 25.23 -8.65
CA LYS A 109 0.51 26.55 -8.86
C LYS A 109 0.56 27.30 -7.53
N GLY A 110 1.74 27.82 -7.18
CA GLY A 110 2.01 28.43 -5.86
C GLY A 110 2.31 27.44 -4.74
N GLY A 111 2.30 26.13 -5.02
CA GLY A 111 2.79 25.11 -4.10
C GLY A 111 4.29 25.21 -3.87
N LYS A 112 4.77 24.59 -2.79
CA LYS A 112 6.20 24.56 -2.44
C LYS A 112 6.97 23.76 -3.50
N ILE A 113 7.99 24.38 -4.09
CA ILE A 113 8.92 23.73 -5.01
C ILE A 113 10.33 23.92 -4.48
N TYR A 114 11.11 22.86 -4.51
CA TYR A 114 12.52 22.89 -4.13
C TYR A 114 13.36 23.22 -5.35
N ASP A 115 13.45 24.50 -5.69
CA ASP A 115 14.05 24.99 -6.95
C ASP A 115 15.47 24.48 -7.22
N TYR A 116 16.27 24.26 -6.17
CA TYR A 116 17.63 23.73 -6.27
C TYR A 116 17.69 22.35 -6.96
N TYR A 117 16.64 21.54 -6.82
CA TYR A 117 16.59 20.18 -7.39
C TYR A 117 15.78 20.10 -8.69
N VAL A 118 15.27 21.22 -9.20
CA VAL A 118 14.42 21.23 -10.39
C VAL A 118 15.26 21.15 -11.65
N ILE A 119 14.93 20.19 -12.52
CA ILE A 119 15.47 20.07 -13.88
C ILE A 119 14.59 20.86 -14.85
N SER A 120 13.27 20.70 -14.77
CA SER A 120 12.32 21.39 -15.65
C SER A 120 10.94 21.54 -15.01
N LYS A 121 10.15 22.47 -15.54
CA LYS A 121 8.74 22.69 -15.15
C LYS A 121 7.91 22.92 -16.40
N ARG A 122 6.68 22.41 -16.40
CA ARG A 122 5.71 22.73 -17.45
C ARG A 122 4.29 22.81 -16.88
N PRO A 123 3.43 23.65 -17.45
CA PRO A 123 2.03 23.70 -17.06
C PRO A 123 1.31 22.41 -17.44
N VAL A 124 0.38 21.97 -16.60
CA VAL A 124 -0.55 20.87 -16.91
C VAL A 124 -1.84 21.48 -17.46
N PRO A 125 -2.42 20.94 -18.55
CA PRO A 125 -3.67 21.44 -19.12
C PRO A 125 -4.80 21.46 -18.09
N CYS A 126 -5.56 22.55 -18.07
CA CYS A 126 -6.72 22.67 -17.17
C CYS A 126 -7.84 21.71 -17.55
N GLY A 127 -8.58 21.22 -16.55
CA GLY A 127 -9.77 20.39 -16.76
C GLY A 127 -9.41 19.05 -17.40
N SER A 128 -8.19 18.57 -17.15
CA SER A 128 -7.75 17.27 -17.60
C SER A 128 -8.26 16.20 -16.63
N ASP A 129 -8.85 15.16 -17.19
CA ASP A 129 -9.09 13.93 -16.46
C ASP A 129 -7.75 13.18 -16.34
N TRP A 130 -7.44 12.79 -15.10
CA TRP A 130 -6.21 12.13 -14.75
C TRP A 130 -6.51 10.67 -14.49
N THR A 131 -5.94 9.78 -15.30
CA THR A 131 -6.16 8.34 -15.11
C THR A 131 -5.12 7.79 -14.15
N LEU A 132 -5.52 7.20 -13.03
CA LEU A 132 -4.57 6.55 -12.12
C LEU A 132 -4.00 5.28 -12.77
N THR A 133 -2.72 5.25 -13.14
CA THR A 133 -2.11 4.09 -13.82
C THR A 133 -1.34 3.19 -12.86
N ARG A 134 -0.88 3.75 -11.74
CA ARG A 134 0.00 3.04 -10.81
C ARG A 134 -0.02 3.67 -9.42
N VAL A 135 0.29 2.87 -8.40
CA VAL A 135 0.60 3.38 -7.06
C VAL A 135 1.87 2.67 -6.57
N PHE A 136 2.94 3.42 -6.32
CA PHE A 136 4.12 2.87 -5.63
C PHE A 136 4.19 3.38 -4.20
N VAL A 137 4.89 2.65 -3.34
CA VAL A 137 4.99 2.97 -1.92
C VAL A 137 6.44 3.27 -1.58
N LYS A 138 6.66 4.29 -0.75
CA LYS A 138 7.96 4.61 -0.15
C LYS A 138 7.86 4.62 1.37
N HIS A 139 9.02 4.46 2.00
CA HIS A 139 9.16 4.41 3.46
C HIS A 139 10.07 5.50 4.00
N PRO A 140 9.65 6.78 3.96
CA PRO A 140 10.34 7.79 4.76
C PRO A 140 10.15 7.43 6.23
N ASP A 141 11.25 7.20 6.94
CA ASP A 141 11.27 7.00 8.40
C ASP A 141 10.36 5.86 8.91
N LEU A 142 10.36 4.72 8.21
CA LEU A 142 9.54 3.52 8.51
C LEU A 142 8.01 3.73 8.39
N SER A 143 7.56 4.89 7.93
CA SER A 143 6.15 5.14 7.60
C SER A 143 5.79 4.59 6.21
N THR A 144 4.50 4.55 5.87
CA THR A 144 4.03 4.18 4.53
C THR A 144 3.53 5.43 3.84
N LEU A 145 4.18 5.80 2.73
CA LEU A 145 3.77 6.92 1.89
C LEU A 145 3.45 6.41 0.48
N TYR A 146 2.18 6.55 0.09
CA TYR A 146 1.70 6.20 -1.24
C TYR A 146 2.09 7.29 -2.25
N TYR A 147 2.45 6.88 -3.45
CA TYR A 147 2.73 7.75 -4.59
C TYR A 147 1.89 7.28 -5.78
N PRO A 148 0.67 7.83 -5.96
CA PRO A 148 -0.07 7.63 -7.18
C PRO A 148 0.68 8.20 -8.39
N VAL A 149 0.57 7.51 -9.52
CA VAL A 149 1.02 7.94 -10.84
C VAL A 149 -0.20 8.06 -11.73
N PHE A 150 -0.36 9.24 -12.32
CA PHE A 150 -1.45 9.58 -13.21
C PHE A 150 -0.95 9.68 -14.64
N SER A 151 -1.74 9.16 -15.59
CA SER A 151 -1.59 9.46 -17.01
C SER A 151 -2.40 10.70 -17.36
N ILE A 152 -1.72 11.71 -17.88
CA ILE A 152 -2.31 13.00 -18.26
C ILE A 152 -1.85 13.32 -19.67
N GLY A 153 -2.77 13.26 -20.64
CA GLY A 153 -2.43 13.46 -22.05
C GLY A 153 -1.36 12.50 -22.58
N GLY A 154 -1.33 11.26 -22.06
CA GLY A 154 -0.36 10.23 -22.45
C GLY A 154 1.00 10.29 -21.73
N SER A 155 1.20 11.23 -20.81
CA SER A 155 2.42 11.31 -19.97
C SER A 155 2.14 10.83 -18.55
N GLU A 156 3.04 10.02 -17.97
CA GLU A 156 2.95 9.58 -16.56
C GLU A 156 3.60 10.61 -15.62
N MET A 157 2.85 11.05 -14.61
CA MET A 157 3.29 11.99 -13.58
C MET A 157 2.90 11.48 -12.19
N ALA A 158 3.76 11.67 -11.19
CA ALA A 158 3.54 11.21 -9.83
C ALA A 158 3.11 12.34 -8.90
N MET A 159 2.45 12.00 -7.79
CA MET A 159 2.16 12.91 -6.69
C MET A 159 2.43 12.16 -5.39
N SER A 160 2.95 12.81 -4.35
CA SER A 160 3.05 12.17 -3.03
C SER A 160 1.68 12.07 -2.37
N GLY A 161 1.51 11.10 -1.47
CA GLY A 161 0.26 10.93 -0.72
C GLY A 161 -0.10 12.15 0.14
N TYR A 162 0.89 12.91 0.60
CA TYR A 162 0.67 14.18 1.31
C TYR A 162 0.06 15.24 0.39
N GLU A 163 0.64 15.43 -0.79
CA GLU A 163 0.13 16.37 -1.81
C GLU A 163 -1.25 15.92 -2.30
N LEU A 164 -1.51 14.62 -2.41
CA LEU A 164 -2.80 14.07 -2.78
C LEU A 164 -3.87 14.40 -1.72
N ASN A 165 -3.57 14.21 -0.44
CA ASN A 165 -4.47 14.56 0.66
C ASN A 165 -4.77 16.08 0.65
N GLU A 166 -3.76 16.92 0.41
CA GLU A 166 -3.94 18.36 0.29
C GLU A 166 -4.79 18.73 -0.94
N ALA A 167 -4.61 18.03 -2.06
CA ALA A 167 -5.38 18.22 -3.29
C ALA A 167 -6.87 17.90 -3.10
N PHE A 168 -7.18 16.82 -2.39
CA PHE A 168 -8.55 16.48 -2.02
C PHE A 168 -9.15 17.49 -1.04
N ALA A 169 -8.44 17.82 0.04
CA ALA A 169 -8.90 18.78 1.04
C ALA A 169 -9.18 20.17 0.44
N SER A 170 -8.33 20.60 -0.52
CA SER A 170 -8.49 21.86 -1.24
C SER A 170 -9.44 21.79 -2.43
N LYS A 171 -10.05 20.63 -2.71
CA LYS A 171 -10.95 20.37 -3.86
C LYS A 171 -10.30 20.63 -5.22
N LYS A 172 -8.97 20.62 -5.30
CA LYS A 172 -8.20 20.77 -6.55
C LYS A 172 -8.11 19.46 -7.34
N LEU A 173 -8.31 18.34 -6.67
CA LEU A 173 -8.48 17.02 -7.27
C LEU A 173 -9.70 16.37 -6.62
N LYS A 174 -10.48 15.63 -7.41
CA LYS A 174 -11.67 14.93 -6.93
C LYS A 174 -11.73 13.52 -7.51
N HIS A 175 -12.28 12.62 -6.71
CA HIS A 175 -12.68 11.27 -7.11
C HIS A 175 -14.02 10.97 -6.44
N ASP A 176 -14.87 10.17 -7.07
CA ASP A 176 -16.23 9.93 -6.57
C ASP A 176 -16.29 9.02 -5.34
N GLN A 177 -15.21 8.26 -5.09
CA GLN A 177 -15.20 7.17 -4.10
C GLN A 177 -14.13 7.30 -3.02
N ILE A 178 -13.14 8.20 -3.18
CA ILE A 178 -12.05 8.38 -2.21
C ILE A 178 -11.74 9.87 -2.04
N ASP A 179 -11.28 10.23 -0.84
CA ASP A 179 -10.86 11.58 -0.50
C ASP A 179 -9.53 11.62 0.27
N THR A 180 -8.87 10.46 0.46
CA THR A 180 -7.53 10.37 1.02
C THR A 180 -6.64 9.37 0.28
N SER A 181 -5.32 9.54 0.40
CA SER A 181 -4.31 8.63 -0.16
C SER A 181 -4.30 7.24 0.49
N TYR A 182 -4.74 7.11 1.75
CA TYR A 182 -4.80 5.82 2.44
C TYR A 182 -5.93 4.92 1.93
N GLU A 183 -6.88 5.49 1.20
CA GLU A 183 -7.95 4.73 0.56
C GLU A 183 -7.54 4.20 -0.81
N LEU A 184 -6.41 4.64 -1.38
CA LEU A 184 -5.91 4.08 -2.65
C LEU A 184 -5.78 2.56 -2.58
N GLN A 185 -5.39 2.03 -1.42
CA GLN A 185 -5.31 0.60 -1.15
C GLN A 185 -6.65 0.06 -0.63
N SER A 186 -7.10 -1.09 -1.13
CA SER A 186 -8.33 -1.75 -0.68
C SER A 186 -8.28 -2.07 0.81
N GLU A 187 -9.37 -1.80 1.52
CA GLU A 187 -9.47 -1.94 2.98
C GLU A 187 -9.12 -3.35 3.49
N TRP A 188 -9.47 -4.39 2.74
CA TRP A 188 -9.14 -5.76 3.12
C TRP A 188 -7.66 -6.09 2.93
N THR A 189 -6.99 -5.59 1.88
CA THR A 189 -5.54 -5.79 1.72
C THR A 189 -4.75 -4.98 2.72
N LYS A 190 -5.22 -3.77 3.05
CA LYS A 190 -4.69 -2.95 4.15
C LYS A 190 -4.81 -3.67 5.49
N SER A 191 -5.97 -4.23 5.79
CA SER A 191 -6.20 -5.03 7.00
C SER A 191 -5.27 -6.25 7.09
N LEU A 192 -5.09 -6.96 5.97
CA LEU A 192 -4.15 -8.09 5.90
C LEU A 192 -2.69 -7.64 6.06
N SER A 193 -2.30 -6.54 5.44
CA SER A 193 -0.96 -5.94 5.55
C SER A 193 -0.63 -5.60 7.01
N ASN A 194 -1.60 -5.09 7.76
CA ASN A 194 -1.43 -4.75 9.18
C ASN A 194 -1.10 -5.96 10.06
N LEU A 195 -1.36 -7.20 9.62
CA LEU A 195 -0.90 -8.39 10.32
C LEU A 195 0.63 -8.47 10.42
N MET A 196 1.35 -7.80 9.51
CA MET A 196 2.81 -7.72 9.59
C MET A 196 3.30 -6.85 10.75
N MET A 197 2.42 -6.11 11.43
CA MET A 197 2.73 -5.43 12.69
C MET A 197 2.69 -6.37 13.91
N TRP A 198 2.52 -7.68 13.73
CA TRP A 198 2.47 -8.65 14.82
C TRP A 198 3.62 -8.60 15.84
N PRO A 199 4.88 -8.22 15.50
CA PRO A 199 5.93 -8.14 16.52
C PRO A 199 5.66 -7.04 17.56
N VAL A 200 4.95 -5.98 17.18
CA VAL A 200 4.63 -4.85 18.06
C VAL A 200 3.21 -4.90 18.62
N ALA A 201 2.35 -5.75 18.06
CA ALA A 201 0.97 -5.92 18.51
C ALA A 201 0.82 -6.16 20.02
N PRO A 202 1.65 -6.99 20.70
CA PRO A 202 1.56 -7.15 22.15
C PRO A 202 1.75 -5.84 22.92
N ILE A 203 2.70 -5.01 22.50
CA ILE A 203 2.99 -3.71 23.14
C ILE A 203 1.84 -2.74 22.91
N MET A 204 1.30 -2.68 21.69
CA MET A 204 0.16 -1.83 21.35
C MET A 204 -1.09 -2.17 22.20
N ILE A 205 -1.39 -3.47 22.33
CA ILE A 205 -2.51 -3.96 23.14
C ILE A 205 -2.31 -3.57 24.61
N LEU A 206 -1.12 -3.78 25.17
CA LEU A 206 -0.81 -3.41 26.55
C LEU A 206 -0.98 -1.91 26.80
N ASN A 207 -0.53 -1.06 25.88
CA ASN A 207 -0.65 0.39 26.00
C ASN A 207 -2.12 0.85 25.93
N GLN A 208 -2.91 0.28 25.02
CA GLN A 208 -4.34 0.59 24.93
C GLN A 208 -5.11 0.13 26.18
N LEU A 209 -4.80 -1.05 26.71
CA LEU A 209 -5.40 -1.53 27.96
C LEU A 209 -5.05 -0.60 29.12
N ARG A 210 -3.79 -0.16 29.26
CA ARG A 210 -3.40 0.81 30.29
C ARG A 210 -4.15 2.13 30.17
N ALA A 211 -4.29 2.66 28.96
CA ALA A 211 -5.05 3.89 28.71
C ALA A 211 -6.53 3.74 29.08
N PHE A 212 -7.15 2.61 28.73
CA PHE A 212 -8.53 2.30 29.09
C PHE A 212 -8.73 2.19 30.60
N PHE A 213 -7.84 1.50 31.32
CA PHE A 213 -7.91 1.41 32.78
C PHE A 213 -7.67 2.76 33.47
N HIS A 214 -6.81 3.62 32.91
CA HIS A 214 -6.66 4.99 33.41
C HIS A 214 -7.92 5.84 33.20
N PHE A 215 -8.61 5.67 32.07
CA PHE A 215 -9.87 6.35 31.80
C PHE A 215 -11.00 5.90 32.73
N LEU A 216 -11.05 4.63 33.11
CA LEU A 216 -12.07 4.10 34.04
C LEU A 216 -11.84 4.48 35.50
N ASN A 217 -10.61 4.86 35.88
CA ASN A 217 -10.24 5.23 37.24
C ASN A 217 -10.26 6.75 37.50
N ASN A 218 -10.66 7.55 36.50
CA ASN A 218 -10.91 8.99 36.59
C ASN A 218 -12.40 9.29 36.37
#